data_AF-A0A1Q3H3X1-F1
#
_entry.id   AF-A0A1Q3H3X1-F1
#
_cell.length_a   1.000
_cell.length_b   1.000
_cell.length_c   1.000
_cell.angle_alpha   90.00
_cell.angle_beta   90.00
_cell.angle_gamma   90.00
#
_symmetry.space_group_name_H-M   'P 1'
#
loop_
_entity.id
_entity.type
_entity.pdbx_description
1 polymer ?
#
loop_
_entity_poly.entity_id
_entity_poly.type
_entity_poly.pdbx_seq_one_letter_code
_entity_poly.pdbx_strand_id
1 'polypeptide(L)'
;MKKFLLLLSFLFFAWILTFCNNQSSTEPTFPTEPTTSDTICFESQILPLLRFNCATSGCHDATSATAGVVTEDYTTIRATVTPNDLANSKLYLAIRTGAHQGVRLDQDQVELIQNWILQGANNTTNCSGVTAFVCDTNSFTYNNAVKIILDKECVSCHNINVSNSTVRLDTYDEVRKVATSGALIGVIDWLTGWRPMPQGRPQLPDCERTVIRKWIEDGMPNN
;
A
#
# COMPACT_ATOMS: atom_id res chain seq x y z
N MET A 1 -6.90 -7.49 -90.06
CA MET A 1 -5.60 -6.83 -90.29
C MET A 1 -5.39 -5.80 -89.20
N LYS A 2 -4.23 -5.86 -88.52
CA LYS A 2 -3.42 -4.78 -87.91
C LYS A 2 -4.14 -3.51 -87.41
N LYS A 3 -3.84 -2.89 -86.26
CA LYS A 3 -2.90 -3.04 -85.13
C LYS A 3 -3.04 -1.71 -84.35
N PHE A 4 -2.80 -1.73 -83.03
CA PHE A 4 -2.32 -0.60 -82.19
C PHE A 4 -3.31 0.57 -81.97
N LEU A 5 -3.35 1.28 -80.83
CA LEU A 5 -2.29 1.66 -79.89
C LEU A 5 -2.90 2.02 -78.52
N LEU A 6 -2.19 1.67 -77.44
CA LEU A 6 -2.45 2.03 -76.03
C LEU A 6 -2.50 3.54 -75.76
N LEU A 7 -3.22 3.96 -74.72
CA LEU A 7 -2.78 4.92 -73.67
C LEU A 7 -3.83 4.89 -72.52
N LEU A 8 -3.47 4.40 -71.33
CA LEU A 8 -3.24 5.19 -70.10
C LEU A 8 -4.51 5.95 -69.65
N SER A 9 -5.03 5.86 -68.42
CA SER A 9 -4.38 5.77 -67.12
C SER A 9 -5.49 5.80 -66.06
N PHE A 10 -5.28 5.09 -64.95
CA PHE A 10 -5.75 5.40 -63.59
C PHE A 10 -7.11 6.09 -63.42
N LEU A 11 -8.07 5.38 -62.81
CA LEU A 11 -8.89 5.87 -61.68
C LEU A 11 -9.80 4.73 -61.19
N PHE A 12 -9.19 3.62 -60.75
CA PHE A 12 -9.86 2.60 -59.95
C PHE A 12 -9.24 2.59 -58.54
N PHE A 13 -9.24 3.76 -57.91
CA PHE A 13 -8.79 3.89 -56.52
C PHE A 13 -9.34 5.19 -55.94
N ALA A 14 -10.48 5.12 -55.26
CA ALA A 14 -10.86 5.99 -54.13
C ALA A 14 -12.37 5.88 -53.91
N TRP A 15 -12.79 4.93 -53.07
CA TRP A 15 -13.76 5.18 -51.99
C TRP A 15 -13.98 3.90 -51.17
N ILE A 16 -12.89 3.42 -50.59
CA ILE A 16 -12.98 2.85 -49.24
C ILE A 16 -12.37 3.94 -48.36
N LEU A 17 -13.15 4.97 -48.06
CA LEU A 17 -12.84 5.83 -46.92
C LEU A 17 -13.14 5.00 -45.69
N THR A 18 -12.09 4.29 -45.32
CA THR A 18 -11.76 3.81 -43.99
C THR A 18 -12.59 4.54 -42.94
N PHE A 19 -13.59 3.84 -42.39
CA PHE A 19 -14.13 4.15 -41.08
C PHE A 19 -12.99 3.86 -40.09
N CYS A 20 -12.02 4.79 -40.00
CA CYS A 20 -11.26 4.94 -38.78
C CYS A 20 -12.27 5.48 -37.78
N ASN A 21 -12.94 4.56 -37.09
CA ASN A 21 -13.61 4.89 -35.84
C ASN A 21 -12.50 5.44 -34.96
N ASN A 22 -12.41 6.76 -34.89
CA ASN A 22 -11.55 7.46 -33.96
C ASN A 22 -12.24 7.27 -32.59
N GLN A 23 -12.15 6.03 -32.08
CA GLN A 23 -12.32 5.73 -30.68
C GLN A 23 -11.16 6.46 -30.01
N SER A 24 -11.34 7.77 -29.81
CA SER A 24 -10.62 8.48 -28.78
C SER A 24 -10.96 7.72 -27.51
N SER A 25 -10.05 6.83 -27.11
CA SER A 25 -10.07 6.27 -25.78
C SER A 25 -10.15 7.47 -24.86
N THR A 26 -11.29 7.69 -24.21
CA THR A 26 -11.43 8.71 -23.17
C THR A 26 -10.27 8.46 -22.22
N GLU A 27 -9.30 9.39 -22.20
CA GLU A 27 -8.17 9.31 -21.30
C GLU A 27 -8.73 9.07 -19.89
N PRO A 28 -8.21 8.09 -19.13
CA PRO A 28 -8.74 7.80 -17.82
C PRO A 28 -8.67 9.07 -16.97
N THR A 29 -9.81 9.63 -16.61
CA THR A 29 -9.86 10.90 -15.91
C THR A 29 -9.20 10.74 -14.54
N PHE A 30 -8.13 11.50 -14.30
CA PHE A 30 -7.47 11.58 -13.00
C PHE A 30 -8.06 12.75 -12.22
N PRO A 31 -8.40 12.57 -10.92
CA PRO A 31 -8.71 13.70 -10.05
C PRO A 31 -7.54 14.69 -10.02
N THR A 32 -7.85 15.98 -10.09
CA THR A 32 -6.85 17.05 -10.06
C THR A 32 -6.72 17.69 -8.68
N GLU A 33 -7.65 17.40 -7.76
CA GLU A 33 -7.72 17.98 -6.42
C GLU A 33 -7.95 16.90 -5.35
N PRO A 34 -7.42 17.07 -4.13
CA PRO A 34 -7.69 16.16 -3.02
C PRO A 34 -9.19 16.05 -2.73
N THR A 35 -9.64 14.87 -2.32
CA THR A 35 -11.03 14.66 -1.89
C THR A 35 -11.26 15.01 -0.42
N THR A 36 -10.19 15.33 0.31
CA THR A 36 -10.21 15.77 1.70
C THR A 36 -9.32 17.00 1.90
N SER A 37 -9.75 17.88 2.81
CA SER A 37 -8.94 18.98 3.33
C SER A 37 -7.98 18.55 4.44
N ASP A 38 -8.17 17.35 5.00
CA ASP A 38 -7.32 16.84 6.07
C ASP A 38 -5.94 16.46 5.51
N THR A 39 -4.88 16.84 6.21
CA THR A 39 -3.51 16.48 5.84
C THR A 39 -3.34 14.97 5.90
N ILE A 40 -2.92 14.37 4.77
CA ILE A 40 -2.50 12.98 4.75
C ILE A 40 -1.09 12.88 5.33
N CYS A 41 -0.95 12.04 6.35
CA CYS A 41 0.29 11.85 7.07
C CYS A 41 1.12 10.72 6.44
N PHE A 42 2.26 11.05 5.85
CA PHE A 42 3.09 10.07 5.18
C PHE A 42 3.55 8.97 6.13
N GLU A 43 4.18 9.35 7.24
CA GLU A 43 4.81 8.39 8.16
C GLU A 43 3.80 7.43 8.82
N SER A 44 2.58 7.89 9.10
CA SER A 44 1.57 7.05 9.78
C SER A 44 0.60 6.36 8.82
N GLN A 45 0.23 6.99 7.70
CA GLN A 45 -0.79 6.48 6.77
C GLN A 45 -0.20 5.81 5.53
N ILE A 46 0.77 6.45 4.87
CA ILE A 46 1.27 6.00 3.56
C ILE A 46 2.40 4.99 3.72
N LEU A 47 3.40 5.32 4.52
CA LEU A 47 4.59 4.50 4.69
C LEU A 47 4.25 3.08 5.13
N PRO A 48 3.43 2.85 6.16
CA PRO A 48 3.23 1.48 6.60
C PRO A 48 2.16 0.76 5.76
N LEU A 49 1.31 1.47 5.02
CA LEU A 49 0.49 0.87 3.96
C LEU A 49 1.36 0.24 2.86
N LEU A 50 2.38 0.98 2.39
CA LEU A 50 3.27 0.52 1.31
C LEU A 50 4.29 -0.51 1.79
N ARG A 51 4.86 -0.35 3.00
CA ARG A 51 5.73 -1.37 3.60
C ARG A 51 4.99 -2.71 3.74
N PHE A 52 3.77 -2.68 4.27
CA PHE A 52 3.03 -3.92 4.55
C PHE A 52 2.56 -4.67 3.30
N ASN A 53 2.20 -3.95 2.23
CA ASN A 53 1.61 -4.56 1.04
C ASN A 53 2.56 -4.71 -0.15
N CYS A 54 3.69 -3.99 -0.15
CA CYS A 54 4.58 -3.93 -1.31
C CYS A 54 6.03 -4.29 -0.99
N ALA A 55 6.57 -3.95 0.19
CA ALA A 55 7.98 -4.15 0.53
C ALA A 55 8.34 -5.61 0.86
N THR A 56 7.92 -6.57 0.03
CA THR A 56 8.20 -8.00 0.23
C THR A 56 9.51 -8.41 -0.42
N SER A 57 10.18 -9.42 0.15
CA SER A 57 11.38 -10.00 -0.43
C SER A 57 11.14 -10.54 -1.84
N GLY A 58 12.06 -10.20 -2.74
CA GLY A 58 11.98 -10.38 -4.18
C GLY A 58 11.19 -9.30 -4.93
N CYS A 59 10.52 -8.37 -4.24
CA CYS A 59 9.63 -7.36 -4.85
C CYS A 59 10.12 -5.93 -4.65
N HIS A 60 9.79 -5.28 -3.51
CA HIS A 60 10.09 -3.86 -3.25
C HIS A 60 10.72 -3.61 -1.87
N ASP A 61 11.45 -4.58 -1.33
CA ASP A 61 12.27 -4.38 -0.12
C ASP A 61 13.65 -3.77 -0.45
N ALA A 62 14.36 -3.24 0.54
CA ALA A 62 15.68 -2.63 0.33
C ALA A 62 16.77 -3.61 -0.14
N THR A 63 16.58 -4.93 0.04
CA THR A 63 17.63 -5.92 -0.18
C THR A 63 17.58 -6.53 -1.58
N SER A 64 16.40 -6.71 -2.13
CA SER A 64 16.12 -7.61 -3.25
C SER A 64 15.20 -7.00 -4.31
N ALA A 65 14.86 -5.71 -4.21
CA ALA A 65 14.02 -5.03 -5.17
C ALA A 65 14.55 -5.13 -6.61
N THR A 66 13.72 -5.64 -7.52
CA THR A 66 14.12 -6.01 -8.88
C THR A 66 14.06 -4.87 -9.91
N ALA A 67 13.77 -3.64 -9.47
CA ALA A 67 13.75 -2.45 -10.34
C ALA A 67 14.29 -1.19 -9.65
N GLY A 68 15.00 -1.33 -8.52
CA GLY A 68 15.43 -0.20 -7.69
C GLY A 68 14.27 0.58 -7.04
N VAL A 69 13.05 0.05 -7.13
CA VAL A 69 11.87 0.60 -6.44
C VAL A 69 11.77 -0.06 -5.08
N VAL A 70 12.07 0.71 -4.04
CA VAL A 70 11.95 0.32 -2.64
C VAL A 70 10.77 1.06 -2.04
N THR A 71 9.91 0.37 -1.29
CA THR A 71 8.73 0.95 -0.64
C THR A 71 8.85 0.96 0.88
N GLU A 72 10.08 1.17 1.37
CA GLU A 72 10.42 1.11 2.78
C GLU A 72 10.77 2.46 3.39
N ASP A 73 10.92 3.54 2.64
CA ASP A 73 11.20 4.86 3.20
C ASP A 73 10.66 5.98 2.31
N TYR A 74 10.59 7.18 2.88
CA TYR A 74 10.11 8.35 2.16
C TYR A 74 10.88 8.63 0.89
N THR A 75 12.21 8.55 0.91
CA THR A 75 13.06 8.94 -0.22
C THR A 75 12.78 8.04 -1.42
N THR A 76 12.74 6.73 -1.18
CA THR A 76 12.53 5.73 -2.22
C THR A 76 11.10 5.72 -2.75
N ILE A 77 10.11 5.85 -1.87
CA ILE A 77 8.69 5.98 -2.26
C ILE A 77 8.47 7.27 -3.05
N ARG A 78 8.97 8.40 -2.53
CA ARG A 78 8.79 9.71 -3.17
C ARG A 78 9.38 9.71 -4.58
N ALA A 79 10.52 9.06 -4.83
CA ALA A 79 11.11 8.97 -6.17
C ALA A 79 10.20 8.34 -7.25
N THR A 80 9.14 7.63 -6.85
CA THR A 80 8.19 6.98 -7.76
C THR A 80 6.89 7.77 -8.00
N VAL A 81 6.75 8.93 -7.37
CA VAL A 81 5.57 9.81 -7.51
C VAL A 81 5.96 11.19 -8.02
N THR A 82 5.03 11.86 -8.69
CA THR A 82 5.14 13.26 -9.11
C THR A 82 4.14 14.08 -8.28
N PRO A 83 4.58 15.03 -7.44
CA PRO A 83 3.71 15.83 -6.59
C PRO A 83 2.63 16.52 -7.42
N ASN A 84 1.40 16.48 -6.92
CA ASN A 84 0.24 17.09 -7.54
C ASN A 84 -0.10 16.52 -8.94
N ASP A 85 0.47 15.38 -9.32
CA ASP A 85 0.29 14.79 -10.64
C ASP A 85 0.17 13.25 -10.55
N LEU A 86 -1.08 12.78 -10.52
CA LEU A 86 -1.38 11.34 -10.50
C LEU A 86 -1.00 10.63 -11.80
N ALA A 87 -1.16 11.31 -12.94
CA ALA A 87 -0.91 10.73 -14.25
C ALA A 87 0.58 10.44 -14.47
N ASN A 88 1.46 11.25 -13.87
CA ASN A 88 2.91 11.04 -13.89
C ASN A 88 3.46 10.36 -12.63
N SER A 89 2.61 9.83 -11.76
CA SER A 89 3.00 9.10 -10.55
C SER A 89 3.01 7.59 -10.81
N LYS A 90 4.19 7.02 -11.07
CA LYS A 90 4.37 5.59 -11.39
C LYS A 90 3.76 4.66 -10.34
N LEU A 91 3.96 4.96 -9.05
CA LEU A 91 3.37 4.20 -7.95
C LEU A 91 1.84 4.17 -8.03
N TYR A 92 1.22 5.34 -8.18
CA TYR A 92 -0.23 5.46 -8.25
C TYR A 92 -0.80 4.74 -9.47
N LEU A 93 -0.16 4.89 -10.64
CA LEU A 93 -0.57 4.17 -11.84
C LEU A 93 -0.49 2.65 -11.66
N ALA A 94 0.60 2.14 -11.08
CA ALA A 94 0.79 0.72 -10.84
C ALA A 94 -0.31 0.15 -9.93
N ILE A 95 -0.60 0.85 -8.82
CA ILE A 95 -1.64 0.47 -7.86
C ILE A 95 -3.03 0.51 -8.50
N ARG A 96 -3.40 1.63 -9.15
CA ARG A 96 -4.73 1.82 -9.74
C ARG A 96 -5.05 0.81 -10.84
N THR A 97 -4.05 0.51 -11.68
CA THR A 97 -4.19 -0.42 -12.81
C THR A 97 -3.99 -1.89 -12.43
N GLY A 98 -3.48 -2.16 -11.23
CA GLY A 98 -3.11 -3.51 -10.81
C GLY A 98 -1.88 -4.05 -11.54
N ALA A 99 -1.03 -3.17 -12.09
CA ALA A 99 0.22 -3.55 -12.75
C ALA A 99 1.33 -3.87 -11.74
N HIS A 100 1.02 -4.70 -10.75
CA HIS A 100 1.94 -5.20 -9.73
C HIS A 100 1.56 -6.64 -9.31
N GLN A 101 2.52 -7.35 -8.71
CA GLN A 101 2.30 -8.73 -8.23
C GLN A 101 1.87 -8.78 -6.75
N GLY A 102 1.82 -7.64 -6.06
CA GLY A 102 1.38 -7.53 -4.66
C GLY A 102 -0.15 -7.57 -4.46
N VAL A 103 -0.57 -7.47 -3.19
CA VAL A 103 -1.99 -7.40 -2.80
C VAL A 103 -2.64 -6.17 -3.43
N ARG A 104 -3.84 -6.34 -3.98
CA ARG A 104 -4.65 -5.23 -4.47
C ARG A 104 -5.18 -4.43 -3.29
N LEU A 105 -4.83 -3.15 -3.23
CA LEU A 105 -5.37 -2.23 -2.23
C LEU A 105 -6.86 -1.98 -2.48
N ASP A 106 -7.61 -1.74 -1.41
CA ASP A 106 -9.00 -1.31 -1.51
C ASP A 106 -9.11 0.16 -1.96
N GLN A 107 -10.34 0.60 -2.25
CA GLN A 107 -10.58 1.93 -2.82
C GLN A 107 -10.16 3.05 -1.86
N ASP A 108 -10.35 2.87 -0.55
CA ASP A 108 -10.05 3.89 0.45
C ASP A 108 -8.54 4.04 0.63
N GLN A 109 -7.79 2.92 0.58
CA GLN A 109 -6.32 2.92 0.57
C GLN A 109 -5.74 3.55 -0.70
N VAL A 110 -6.37 3.33 -1.85
CA VAL A 110 -5.99 3.99 -3.11
C VAL A 110 -6.25 5.50 -3.05
N GLU A 111 -7.40 5.90 -2.49
CA GLU A 111 -7.76 7.30 -2.28
C GLU A 111 -6.84 8.01 -1.27
N LEU A 112 -6.39 7.30 -0.24
CA LEU A 112 -5.40 7.79 0.71
C LEU A 112 -4.07 8.16 0.01
N ILE A 113 -3.56 7.28 -0.87
CA ILE A 113 -2.36 7.54 -1.68
C ILE A 113 -2.61 8.68 -2.67
N GLN A 114 -3.79 8.72 -3.28
CA GLN A 114 -4.20 9.79 -4.19
C GLN A 114 -4.12 11.16 -3.50
N ASN A 115 -4.75 11.28 -2.33
CA ASN A 115 -4.80 12.54 -1.58
C ASN A 115 -3.41 12.96 -1.12
N TRP A 116 -2.56 12.03 -0.68
CA TRP A 116 -1.17 12.34 -0.36
C TRP A 116 -0.40 12.93 -1.56
N ILE A 117 -0.54 12.34 -2.75
CA ILE A 117 0.11 12.84 -3.97
C ILE A 117 -0.41 14.23 -4.34
N LEU A 118 -1.73 14.42 -4.29
CA LEU A 118 -2.38 15.70 -4.60
C LEU A 118 -2.14 16.78 -3.54
N GLN A 119 -1.68 16.42 -2.35
CA GLN A 119 -1.20 17.34 -1.31
C GLN A 119 0.33 17.59 -1.39
N GLY A 120 0.95 17.26 -2.53
CA GLY A 120 2.36 17.52 -2.79
C GLY A 120 3.32 16.39 -2.41
N ALA A 121 2.81 15.21 -2.02
CA ALA A 121 3.61 14.04 -1.65
C ALA A 121 4.69 14.33 -0.59
N ASN A 122 4.38 15.19 0.38
CA ASN A 122 5.33 15.63 1.40
C ASN A 122 5.62 14.54 2.44
N ASN A 123 6.82 14.59 3.06
CA ASN A 123 7.13 13.78 4.23
C ASN A 123 6.50 14.41 5.49
N THR A 124 5.22 14.15 5.70
CA THR A 124 4.48 14.64 6.85
C THR A 124 4.65 13.70 8.05
N THR A 125 5.03 14.29 9.18
CA THR A 125 5.26 13.63 10.47
C THR A 125 4.36 14.27 11.54
N ASN A 126 4.04 13.54 12.61
CA ASN A 126 3.33 14.07 13.78
C ASN A 126 1.97 14.74 13.48
N CYS A 127 1.21 14.22 12.51
CA CYS A 127 -0.07 14.81 12.12
C CYS A 127 -1.13 14.59 13.20
N SER A 128 -1.83 15.66 13.58
CA SER A 128 -2.95 15.59 14.53
C SER A 128 -4.24 15.13 13.84
N GLY A 129 -5.06 14.33 14.53
CA GLY A 129 -6.40 13.95 14.03
C GLY A 129 -6.45 12.76 13.07
N VAL A 130 -5.33 12.07 12.87
CA VAL A 130 -5.23 10.90 11.98
C VAL A 130 -5.28 9.61 12.80
N THR A 131 -6.22 8.70 12.52
CA THR A 131 -6.35 7.38 13.19
C THR A 131 -5.32 6.36 12.70
N ALA A 132 -4.10 6.80 12.42
CA ALA A 132 -3.02 5.94 11.95
C ALA A 132 -1.91 5.94 12.99
N PHE A 133 -1.30 4.77 13.20
CA PHE A 133 -0.25 4.59 14.20
C PHE A 133 0.88 5.60 13.95
N VAL A 134 0.98 6.61 14.83
CA VAL A 134 2.15 7.47 14.92
C VAL A 134 3.15 6.74 15.80
N CYS A 135 4.35 6.51 15.28
CA CYS A 135 5.43 5.91 16.03
C CYS A 135 5.87 6.84 17.18
N ASP A 136 5.18 6.73 18.31
CA ASP A 136 5.57 7.33 19.57
C ASP A 136 5.72 6.23 20.61
N THR A 137 6.95 5.88 20.93
CA THR A 137 7.22 4.84 21.93
C THR A 137 6.85 5.28 23.36
N ASN A 138 6.42 6.52 23.59
CA ASN A 138 5.86 6.96 24.86
C ASN A 138 4.33 6.79 24.93
N SER A 139 3.67 6.60 23.79
CA SER A 139 2.24 6.30 23.68
C SER A 139 2.04 4.84 23.31
N PHE A 140 1.90 3.98 24.32
CA PHE A 140 1.82 2.53 24.15
C PHE A 140 0.55 1.91 24.79
N THR A 141 -0.51 2.69 24.98
CA THR A 141 -1.75 2.15 25.52
C THR A 141 -2.46 1.26 24.50
N TYR A 142 -3.36 0.39 24.98
CA TYR A 142 -4.06 -0.54 24.10
C TYR A 142 -4.87 0.17 23.02
N ASN A 143 -5.76 1.09 23.41
CA ASN A 143 -6.69 1.75 22.51
C ASN A 143 -6.04 2.78 21.58
N ASN A 144 -4.96 3.43 22.03
CA ASN A 144 -4.32 4.50 21.27
C ASN A 144 -3.20 4.01 20.34
N ALA A 145 -2.62 2.83 20.59
CA ALA A 145 -1.45 2.38 19.84
C ALA A 145 -1.50 0.90 19.49
N VAL A 146 -1.56 0.02 20.48
CA VAL A 146 -1.42 -1.44 20.24
C VAL A 146 -2.55 -1.97 19.37
N LYS A 147 -3.80 -1.59 19.64
CA LYS A 147 -4.94 -2.01 18.84
C LYS A 147 -4.81 -1.56 17.39
N ILE A 148 -4.33 -0.34 17.16
CA ILE A 148 -4.13 0.20 15.80
C ILE A 148 -3.09 -0.64 15.05
N ILE A 149 -1.97 -1.00 15.69
CA ILE A 149 -0.97 -1.89 15.09
C ILE A 149 -1.59 -3.26 14.79
N LEU A 150 -2.29 -3.87 15.75
CA LEU A 150 -2.85 -5.21 15.58
C LEU A 150 -3.94 -5.25 14.50
N ASP A 151 -4.84 -4.28 14.48
CA ASP A 151 -5.89 -4.16 13.47
C ASP A 151 -5.29 -4.09 12.06
N LYS A 152 -4.19 -3.36 11.93
CA LYS A 152 -3.50 -3.13 10.66
C LYS A 152 -2.68 -4.34 10.21
N GLU A 153 -1.83 -4.85 11.08
CA GLU A 153 -0.77 -5.79 10.74
C GLU A 153 -1.21 -7.25 10.90
N CYS A 154 -2.21 -7.52 11.75
CA CYS A 154 -2.50 -8.88 12.24
C CYS A 154 -3.94 -9.33 11.98
N VAL A 155 -4.92 -8.45 12.23
CA VAL A 155 -6.35 -8.82 12.28
C VAL A 155 -6.87 -9.32 10.94
N SER A 156 -6.31 -8.92 9.81
CA SER A 156 -6.70 -9.44 8.48
C SER A 156 -6.66 -10.98 8.40
N CYS A 157 -5.72 -11.63 9.11
CA CYS A 157 -5.60 -13.08 9.21
C CYS A 157 -6.00 -13.64 10.60
N HIS A 158 -5.94 -12.82 11.66
CA HIS A 158 -6.16 -13.22 13.05
C HIS A 158 -7.47 -12.68 13.64
N ASN A 159 -8.59 -13.01 13.01
CA ASN A 159 -9.95 -12.59 13.41
C ASN A 159 -10.96 -13.75 13.46
N ILE A 160 -12.17 -13.49 13.99
CA ILE A 160 -13.22 -14.52 14.15
C ILE A 160 -13.67 -15.18 12.86
N ASN A 161 -13.62 -14.44 11.75
CA ASN A 161 -14.21 -14.84 10.48
C ASN A 161 -13.26 -15.68 9.61
N VAL A 162 -12.00 -15.85 10.04
CA VAL A 162 -11.01 -16.66 9.30
C VAL A 162 -10.95 -18.06 9.93
N SER A 163 -11.58 -19.03 9.27
CA SER A 163 -11.83 -20.39 9.82
C SER A 163 -10.59 -21.17 10.22
N ASN A 164 -9.40 -20.77 9.74
CA ASN A 164 -8.14 -21.48 9.97
C ASN A 164 -7.23 -20.77 11.00
N SER A 165 -7.68 -19.66 11.61
CA SER A 165 -6.88 -18.92 12.59
C SER A 165 -7.20 -19.40 14.00
N THR A 166 -6.35 -20.27 14.56
CA THR A 166 -6.43 -20.69 15.97
C THR A 166 -6.04 -19.58 16.95
N VAL A 167 -5.48 -18.48 16.45
CA VAL A 167 -5.02 -17.32 17.20
C VAL A 167 -5.86 -16.10 16.81
N ARG A 168 -6.42 -15.44 17.81
CA ARG A 168 -7.31 -14.29 17.65
C ARG A 168 -6.63 -13.03 18.20
N LEU A 169 -6.65 -11.94 17.43
CA LEU A 169 -6.00 -10.66 17.76
C LEU A 169 -6.94 -9.46 17.55
N ASP A 170 -8.24 -9.71 17.36
CA ASP A 170 -9.27 -8.73 17.03
C ASP A 170 -10.08 -8.23 18.25
N THR A 171 -9.83 -8.77 19.44
CA THR A 171 -10.39 -8.26 20.70
C THR A 171 -9.31 -8.21 21.79
N TYR A 172 -9.46 -7.29 22.74
CA TYR A 172 -8.51 -7.13 23.84
C TYR A 172 -8.29 -8.43 24.63
N ASP A 173 -9.37 -9.16 24.97
CA ASP A 173 -9.26 -10.39 25.76
C ASP A 173 -8.48 -11.48 25.03
N GLU A 174 -8.65 -11.60 23.71
CA GLU A 174 -7.89 -12.57 22.90
C GLU A 174 -6.43 -12.13 22.76
N VAL A 175 -6.17 -10.85 22.49
CA VAL A 175 -4.81 -10.30 22.45
C VAL A 175 -4.10 -10.53 23.77
N ARG A 176 -4.74 -10.26 24.91
CA ARG A 176 -4.16 -10.47 26.25
C ARG A 176 -3.78 -11.94 26.47
N LYS A 177 -4.59 -12.90 26.03
CA LYS A 177 -4.25 -14.34 26.14
C LYS A 177 -2.95 -14.66 25.37
N VAL A 178 -2.86 -14.20 24.12
CA VAL A 178 -1.69 -14.43 23.27
C VAL A 178 -0.44 -13.75 23.85
N ALA A 179 -0.58 -12.50 24.30
CA ALA A 179 0.50 -11.73 24.90
C ALA A 179 0.97 -12.35 26.23
N THR A 180 0.05 -12.80 27.09
CA THR A 180 0.36 -13.47 28.37
C THR A 180 1.17 -14.75 28.15
N SER A 181 0.92 -15.48 27.06
CA SER A 181 1.68 -16.69 26.74
C SER A 181 3.13 -16.43 26.30
N GLY A 182 3.49 -15.17 26.06
CA GLY A 182 4.76 -14.77 25.42
C GLY A 182 4.76 -14.93 23.90
N ALA A 183 3.72 -15.55 23.32
CA ALA A 183 3.66 -15.81 21.89
C ALA A 183 3.68 -14.53 21.05
N LEU A 184 2.98 -13.46 21.48
CA LEU A 184 2.92 -12.22 20.69
C LEU A 184 4.32 -11.65 20.46
N ILE A 185 5.14 -11.52 21.51
CA ILE A 185 6.53 -11.08 21.38
C ILE A 185 7.38 -12.09 20.62
N GLY A 186 7.24 -13.39 20.94
CA GLY A 186 7.99 -14.44 20.27
C GLY A 186 7.87 -14.42 18.75
N VAL A 187 6.65 -14.22 18.24
CA VAL A 187 6.39 -14.23 16.80
C VAL A 187 6.70 -12.90 16.11
N ILE A 188 6.55 -11.74 16.75
CA ILE A 188 6.83 -10.44 16.11
C ILE A 188 8.32 -10.09 16.17
N ASP A 189 9.05 -10.47 17.23
CA ASP A 189 10.50 -10.26 17.35
C ASP A 189 11.31 -11.38 16.68
N TRP A 190 10.65 -12.37 16.09
CA TRP A 190 11.26 -13.51 15.39
C TRP A 190 12.24 -14.27 16.30
N LEU A 191 11.83 -14.50 17.55
CA LEU A 191 12.64 -15.21 18.53
C LEU A 191 12.78 -16.70 18.17
N THR A 192 13.93 -17.29 18.48
CA THR A 192 14.21 -18.71 18.27
C THR A 192 13.12 -19.58 18.92
N GLY A 193 12.60 -20.55 18.15
CA GLY A 193 11.55 -21.48 18.60
C GLY A 193 10.12 -21.01 18.30
N TRP A 194 9.93 -19.78 17.83
CA TRP A 194 8.64 -19.26 17.38
C TRP A 194 8.54 -19.25 15.86
N ARG A 195 7.32 -19.37 15.33
CA ARG A 195 7.06 -19.20 13.89
C ARG A 195 6.97 -17.69 13.60
N PRO A 196 7.85 -17.12 12.76
CA PRO A 196 7.85 -15.69 12.47
C PRO A 196 6.52 -15.18 11.93
N MET A 197 6.07 -14.04 12.44
CA MET A 197 4.93 -13.29 11.94
C MET A 197 5.34 -11.85 11.59
N PRO A 198 4.72 -11.24 10.57
CA PRO A 198 3.66 -11.80 9.71
C PRO A 198 4.22 -12.82 8.70
N GLN A 199 3.49 -13.90 8.44
CA GLN A 199 3.95 -14.97 7.54
C GLN A 199 4.12 -14.47 6.10
N GLY A 200 5.31 -14.71 5.53
CA GLY A 200 5.62 -14.32 4.15
C GLY A 200 5.71 -12.82 3.92
N ARG A 201 5.77 -12.02 5.00
CA ARG A 201 5.94 -10.56 4.96
C ARG A 201 7.17 -10.15 5.77
N PRO A 202 7.70 -8.92 5.57
CA PRO A 202 8.75 -8.39 6.42
C PRO A 202 8.33 -8.36 7.89
N GLN A 203 9.33 -8.37 8.77
CA GLN A 203 9.12 -8.14 10.19
C GLN A 203 8.48 -6.77 10.44
N LEU A 204 7.60 -6.67 11.45
CA LEU A 204 7.07 -5.38 11.89
C LEU A 204 8.22 -4.39 12.15
N PRO A 205 8.10 -3.10 11.79
CA PRO A 205 9.10 -2.10 12.12
C PRO A 205 9.43 -2.06 13.62
N ASP A 206 10.70 -1.79 13.95
CA ASP A 206 11.20 -1.82 15.35
C ASP A 206 10.37 -0.96 16.32
N CYS A 207 9.82 0.15 15.84
CA CYS A 207 8.98 1.02 16.66
C CYS A 207 7.67 0.36 17.09
N GLU A 208 6.97 -0.30 16.17
CA GLU A 208 5.71 -1.00 16.45
C GLU A 208 5.95 -2.14 17.42
N ARG A 209 7.03 -2.91 17.19
CA ARG A 209 7.45 -3.97 18.13
C ARG A 209 7.77 -3.39 19.51
N THR A 210 8.41 -2.22 19.57
CA THR A 210 8.73 -1.53 20.84
C THR A 210 7.47 -1.08 21.57
N VAL A 211 6.48 -0.53 20.87
CA VAL A 211 5.19 -0.15 21.46
C VAL A 211 4.48 -1.36 22.06
N ILE A 212 4.40 -2.48 21.32
CA ILE A 212 3.79 -3.71 21.81
C ILE A 212 4.55 -4.25 23.03
N ARG A 213 5.90 -4.24 23.01
CA ARG A 213 6.73 -4.65 24.16
C ARG A 213 6.44 -3.79 25.39
N LYS A 214 6.46 -2.46 25.26
CA LYS A 214 6.19 -1.55 26.39
C LYS A 214 4.80 -1.76 26.98
N TRP A 215 3.78 -1.94 26.15
CA TRP A 215 2.43 -2.27 26.61
C TRP A 215 2.37 -3.58 27.41
N ILE A 216 3.08 -4.61 26.95
CA ILE A 216 3.16 -5.90 27.65
C ILE A 216 3.92 -5.76 28.97
N GLU A 217 5.03 -5.04 28.96
CA GLU A 217 5.84 -4.72 30.15
C GLU A 217 5.05 -3.91 31.19
N ASP A 218 4.12 -3.06 30.75
CA ASP A 218 3.20 -2.28 31.59
C ASP A 218 2.01 -3.11 32.13
N GLY A 219 2.00 -4.43 31.90
CA GLY A 219 0.96 -5.33 32.41
C GLY A 219 -0.29 -5.41 31.53
N MET A 220 -0.17 -5.01 30.25
CA MET A 220 -1.23 -5.12 29.24
C MET A 220 -2.54 -4.42 29.62
N PRO A 221 -2.55 -3.17 30.13
CA PRO A 221 -3.79 -2.48 30.50
C PRO A 221 -4.73 -2.30 29.30
N ASN A 222 -6.04 -2.36 29.57
CA ASN A 222 -7.08 -2.08 28.56
C ASN A 222 -7.43 -0.58 28.56
N ASN A 223 -6.54 0.26 28.04
CA ASN A 223 -6.63 1.72 28.13
C ASN A 223 -6.35 2.44 26.80
#